data_AF-A0A1X0P3F8-F1
#
_entry.id   AF-A0A1X0P3F8-F1
#
_cell.length_a   1.000
_cell.length_b   1.000
_cell.length_c   1.000
_cell.angle_alpha   90.00
_cell.angle_beta   90.00
_cell.angle_gamma   90.00
#
_symmetry.space_group_name_H-M   'P 1'
#
loop_
_entity.id
_entity.type
_entity.pdbx_description
1 polymer ?
#
loop_
_entity_poly.entity_id
_entity_poly.type
_entity_poly.pdbx_seq_one_letter_code
_entity_poly.pdbx_strand_id
1 'polypeptide(L)'
;MDGLYLLSKAQFHQLATHISLYHEDASPGYRTLGEQCLRLAGLNPNRYVYWNVPNMSTYFGKSVPLDVHGGYVLVDENAAGRIATSHGMLRYSYLSAAVRAKEGGRWRYDFMTMNFTLGVGVASGFAGLSIGRGRWAWMRRHPVGSIAVSLLTCVVATVAARQAIRALGIGVVTAQKSHKKALTKLDCVDCLDDVNRYTAQQVEDLRKQEIPQQPGMPPPPEEFVKRFERGTQLQIKLLEVDMEEVRVARKRLASHFCDVHRGLRESESYATSSTLPILPADIERSKERLQEEQAEVTTK
;
A
#
# COMPACT_ATOMS: atom_id res chain seq x y z
N MET A 1 7.24 -2.57 5.28
CA MET A 1 8.24 -3.50 5.83
C MET A 1 8.32 -4.79 5.02
N ASP A 2 7.25 -5.60 4.95
CA ASP A 2 7.28 -6.91 4.24
C ASP A 2 7.70 -6.81 2.75
N GLY A 3 7.22 -5.78 2.05
CA GLY A 3 7.61 -5.53 0.66
C GLY A 3 9.09 -5.23 0.49
N LEU A 4 9.65 -4.44 1.42
CA LEU A 4 11.06 -4.05 1.41
C LEU A 4 11.96 -5.28 1.67
N TYR A 5 11.60 -6.14 2.63
CA TYR A 5 12.35 -7.36 2.90
C TYR A 5 12.54 -8.25 1.67
N LEU A 6 11.52 -8.34 0.81
CA LEU A 6 11.54 -9.23 -0.35
C LEU A 6 12.18 -8.59 -1.59
N LEU A 7 12.06 -7.27 -1.74
CA LEU A 7 12.67 -6.55 -2.86
C LEU A 7 14.14 -6.23 -2.60
N SER A 8 14.49 -5.88 -1.35
CA SER A 8 15.83 -5.50 -0.94
C SER A 8 16.06 -5.86 0.53
N LYS A 9 16.55 -7.10 0.76
CA LYS A 9 16.88 -7.58 2.12
C LYS A 9 17.88 -6.66 2.83
N ALA A 10 18.90 -6.19 2.10
CA ALA A 10 19.91 -5.30 2.66
C ALA A 10 19.29 -4.00 3.18
N GLN A 11 18.45 -3.35 2.37
CA GLN A 11 17.77 -2.11 2.76
C GLN A 11 16.78 -2.34 3.90
N PHE A 12 16.10 -3.48 3.92
CA PHE A 12 15.25 -3.85 5.06
C PHE A 12 16.04 -3.98 6.35
N HIS A 13 17.18 -4.66 6.34
CA HIS A 13 18.01 -4.81 7.54
C HIS A 13 18.61 -3.48 7.98
N GLN A 14 19.05 -2.63 7.05
CA GLN A 14 19.47 -1.26 7.36
C GLN A 14 18.35 -0.47 8.04
N LEU A 15 17.14 -0.51 7.49
CA LEU A 15 15.98 0.14 8.08
C LEU A 15 15.63 -0.42 9.47
N ALA A 16 15.65 -1.73 9.66
CA ALA A 16 15.36 -2.36 10.94
C ALA A 16 16.38 -1.96 12.01
N THR A 17 17.67 -1.92 11.66
CA THR A 17 18.73 -1.40 12.53
C THR A 17 18.51 0.07 12.84
N HIS A 18 18.17 0.88 11.83
CA HIS A 18 17.89 2.31 12.00
C HIS A 18 16.73 2.56 12.98
N ILE A 19 15.60 1.85 12.81
CA ILE A 19 14.46 1.91 13.74
C ILE A 19 14.89 1.53 15.15
N SER A 20 15.66 0.45 15.29
CA SER A 20 16.08 -0.04 16.60
C SER A 20 16.97 0.95 17.35
N LEU A 21 17.78 1.74 16.63
CA LEU A 21 18.74 2.67 17.21
C LEU A 21 18.18 4.10 17.42
N TYR A 22 17.27 4.55 16.56
CA TYR A 22 16.89 5.97 16.46
C TYR A 22 15.38 6.23 16.64
N HIS A 23 14.61 5.28 17.18
CA HIS A 23 13.20 5.53 17.46
C HIS A 23 13.03 6.44 18.68
N GLU A 24 11.98 7.25 18.62
CA GLU A 24 11.49 8.12 19.69
C GLU A 24 9.99 7.89 19.86
N ASP A 25 9.42 8.29 20.98
CA ASP A 25 7.96 8.27 21.14
C ASP A 25 7.32 9.26 20.16
N ALA A 26 6.25 8.82 19.48
CA ALA A 26 5.52 9.68 18.56
C ALA A 26 4.88 10.86 19.31
N SER A 27 4.86 12.02 18.68
CA SER A 27 4.23 13.21 19.25
C SER A 27 2.71 12.99 19.45
N PRO A 28 2.08 13.70 20.41
CA PRO A 28 0.67 13.49 20.74
C PRO A 28 -0.28 13.57 19.54
N GLY A 29 0.03 14.43 18.57
CA GLY A 29 -0.78 14.59 17.37
C GLY A 29 -0.74 13.39 16.44
N TYR A 30 0.45 12.91 16.09
CA TYR A 30 0.61 11.74 15.23
C TYR A 30 0.13 10.46 15.93
N ARG A 31 0.35 10.35 17.24
CA ARG A 31 -0.22 9.27 18.05
C ARG A 31 -1.75 9.27 17.99
N THR A 32 -2.39 10.42 18.25
CA THR A 32 -3.86 10.55 18.21
C THR A 32 -4.40 10.17 16.83
N LEU A 33 -3.78 10.65 15.76
CA LEU A 33 -4.16 10.30 14.39
C LEU A 33 -4.02 8.79 14.13
N GLY A 34 -2.90 8.19 14.56
CA GLY A 34 -2.65 6.77 14.45
C GLY A 34 -3.68 5.93 15.20
N GLU A 35 -4.00 6.30 16.44
CA GLU A 35 -5.02 5.64 17.25
C GLU A 35 -6.40 5.67 16.57
N GLN A 36 -6.83 6.84 16.09
CA GLN A 36 -8.08 7.00 15.36
C GLN A 36 -8.12 6.10 14.12
N CYS A 37 -7.06 6.08 13.33
CA CYS A 37 -6.98 5.27 12.12
C CYS A 37 -6.97 3.76 12.42
N LEU A 38 -6.30 3.33 13.48
CA LEU A 38 -6.34 1.93 13.93
C LEU A 38 -7.75 1.53 14.39
N ARG A 39 -8.46 2.38 15.15
CA ARG A 39 -9.86 2.14 15.54
C ARG A 39 -10.76 2.03 14.31
N LEU A 40 -10.64 2.96 13.36
CA LEU A 40 -11.40 2.93 12.11
C LEU A 40 -11.09 1.68 11.27
N ALA A 41 -9.84 1.22 11.25
CA ALA A 41 -9.47 -0.06 10.65
C ALA A 41 -10.12 -1.25 11.40
N GLY A 42 -10.48 -1.08 12.67
CA GLY A 42 -11.02 -2.09 13.57
C GLY A 42 -9.92 -2.94 14.19
N LEU A 43 -8.81 -2.29 14.54
CA LEU A 43 -7.71 -2.78 15.36
C LEU A 43 -7.80 -2.13 16.74
N ASN A 44 -7.22 -2.76 17.76
CA ASN A 44 -7.15 -2.20 19.11
C ASN A 44 -5.88 -1.34 19.26
N PRO A 45 -5.97 -0.01 19.38
CA PRO A 45 -4.81 0.88 19.46
C PRO A 45 -3.90 0.61 20.66
N ASN A 46 -4.44 0.05 21.75
CA ASN A 46 -3.68 -0.24 22.98
C ASN A 46 -2.69 -1.39 22.81
N ARG A 47 -2.78 -2.15 21.70
CA ARG A 47 -1.82 -3.19 21.34
C ARG A 47 -0.66 -2.67 20.49
N TYR A 48 -0.63 -1.35 20.22
CA TYR A 48 0.36 -0.74 19.37
C TYR A 48 1.22 0.25 20.14
N VAL A 49 2.51 0.27 19.80
CA VAL A 49 3.46 1.30 20.23
C VAL A 49 3.66 2.28 19.08
N TYR A 50 3.71 3.58 19.39
CA TYR A 50 3.78 4.64 18.39
C TYR A 50 5.17 5.26 18.42
N TRP A 51 5.91 5.09 17.34
CA TRP A 51 7.27 5.58 17.22
C TRP A 51 7.41 6.60 16.10
N ASN A 52 8.02 7.73 16.47
CA ASN A 52 8.70 8.59 15.52
C ASN A 52 10.05 7.94 15.18
N VAL A 53 10.36 7.83 13.89
CA VAL A 53 11.64 7.31 13.41
C VAL A 53 12.22 8.34 12.44
N PRO A 54 13.02 9.30 12.95
CA PRO A 54 13.62 10.34 12.14
C PRO A 54 14.43 9.75 10.98
N ASN A 55 14.32 10.35 9.79
CA ASN A 55 15.02 9.93 8.58
C ASN A 55 14.69 8.52 8.07
N MET A 56 13.64 7.87 8.60
CA MET A 56 13.15 6.60 8.08
C MET A 56 12.84 6.69 6.58
N SER A 57 12.38 7.85 6.11
CA SER A 57 12.12 8.13 4.68
C SER A 57 13.28 7.80 3.75
N THR A 58 14.53 7.95 4.20
CA THR A 58 15.72 7.68 3.37
C THR A 58 15.94 6.19 3.08
N TYR A 59 15.55 5.34 4.03
CA TYR A 59 15.65 3.88 3.91
C TYR A 59 14.34 3.25 3.45
N PHE A 60 13.24 3.99 3.53
CA PHE A 60 11.90 3.47 3.33
C PHE A 60 11.30 3.97 2.03
N GLY A 61 11.32 3.13 1.00
CA GLY A 61 10.81 3.44 -0.34
C GLY A 61 9.28 3.51 -0.48
N LYS A 62 8.58 4.06 0.51
CA LYS A 62 7.15 4.38 0.41
C LYS A 62 6.97 5.87 0.09
N SER A 63 5.86 6.19 -0.57
CA SER A 63 5.47 7.58 -0.86
C SER A 63 5.36 8.39 0.42
N VAL A 64 4.58 7.94 1.41
CA VAL A 64 4.55 8.55 2.74
C VAL A 64 5.34 7.65 3.71
N PRO A 65 6.34 8.20 4.43
CA PRO A 65 7.24 7.44 5.29
C PRO A 65 6.56 7.03 6.60
N LEU A 66 5.69 6.02 6.46
CA LEU A 66 4.79 5.53 7.50
C LEU A 66 4.50 4.03 7.30
N ASP A 67 4.48 3.26 8.38
CA ASP A 67 4.00 1.89 8.36
C ASP A 67 3.33 1.45 9.66
N VAL A 68 2.51 0.42 9.57
CA VAL A 68 2.00 -0.32 10.73
C VAL A 68 2.48 -1.76 10.60
N HIS A 69 3.40 -2.17 11.47
CA HIS A 69 4.06 -3.46 11.37
C HIS A 69 4.42 -4.03 12.75
N GLY A 70 4.15 -5.31 12.98
CA GLY A 70 4.63 -6.01 14.18
C GLY A 70 4.13 -5.47 15.53
N GLY A 71 3.02 -4.74 15.57
CA GLY A 71 2.56 -4.04 16.78
C GLY A 71 3.16 -2.65 16.95
N TYR A 72 3.86 -2.12 15.95
CA TYR A 72 4.41 -0.77 15.94
C TYR A 72 3.75 0.07 14.86
N VAL A 73 3.48 1.33 15.19
CA VAL A 73 3.13 2.39 14.25
C VAL A 73 4.38 3.23 14.08
N LEU A 74 4.97 3.19 12.90
CA LEU A 74 6.25 3.83 12.58
C LEU A 74 5.98 5.02 11.67
N VAL A 75 6.42 6.21 12.04
CA VAL A 75 6.27 7.42 11.23
C VAL A 75 7.55 8.24 11.27
N ASP A 76 7.97 8.79 10.14
CA ASP A 76 9.01 9.85 10.11
C ASP A 76 8.29 11.19 10.22
N GLU A 77 8.10 11.74 11.41
CA GLU A 77 7.26 12.94 11.59
C GLU A 77 7.78 14.17 10.82
N ASN A 78 9.10 14.26 10.68
CA ASN A 78 9.78 15.33 9.94
C ASN A 78 9.49 15.27 8.44
N ALA A 79 9.23 14.08 7.90
CA ALA A 79 9.03 13.88 6.46
C ALA A 79 7.56 13.61 6.11
N ALA A 80 6.82 12.91 6.96
CA ALA A 80 5.47 12.41 6.68
C ALA A 80 4.49 13.53 6.36
N GLY A 81 4.42 14.58 7.18
CA GLY A 81 3.54 15.72 6.92
C GLY A 81 3.90 16.43 5.61
N ARG A 82 5.19 16.72 5.38
CA ARG A 82 5.65 17.40 4.16
C ARG A 82 5.35 16.59 2.91
N ILE A 83 5.62 15.29 2.92
CA ILE A 83 5.42 14.44 1.74
C ILE A 83 3.95 14.10 1.51
N ALA A 84 3.13 13.98 2.57
CA ALA A 84 1.69 13.79 2.42
C ALA A 84 1.00 15.03 1.84
N THR A 85 1.60 16.21 1.96
CA THR A 85 1.11 17.53 1.51
C THR A 85 -0.23 18.00 2.09
N SER A 86 -1.03 17.10 2.68
CA SER A 86 -2.34 17.37 3.28
C SER A 86 -2.66 16.40 4.42
N HIS A 87 -3.55 16.84 5.31
CA HIS A 87 -4.14 16.00 6.36
C HIS A 87 -4.88 14.79 5.76
N GLY A 88 -5.67 14.99 4.70
CA GLY A 88 -6.42 13.92 4.04
C GLY A 88 -5.53 12.79 3.56
N MET A 89 -4.42 13.11 2.88
CA MET A 89 -3.44 12.13 2.40
C MET A 89 -2.67 11.47 3.55
N LEU A 90 -2.35 12.21 4.62
CA LEU A 90 -1.68 11.66 5.80
C LEU A 90 -2.58 10.64 6.51
N ARG A 91 -3.85 11.01 6.77
CA ARG A 91 -4.86 10.14 7.37
C ARG A 91 -5.13 8.91 6.50
N TYR A 92 -5.19 9.10 5.18
CA TYR A 92 -5.29 8.00 4.22
C TYR A 92 -4.12 7.04 4.32
N SER A 93 -2.90 7.55 4.42
CA SER A 93 -1.69 6.74 4.56
C SER A 93 -1.72 5.88 5.83
N TYR A 94 -2.14 6.45 6.96
CA TYR A 94 -2.37 5.73 8.22
C TYR A 94 -3.43 4.65 8.10
N LEU A 95 -4.58 4.96 7.51
CA LEU A 95 -5.64 3.99 7.28
C LEU A 95 -5.21 2.86 6.35
N SER A 96 -4.48 3.17 5.28
CA SER A 96 -3.97 2.16 4.34
C SER A 96 -3.01 1.20 5.02
N ALA A 97 -2.11 1.71 5.88
CA ALA A 97 -1.19 0.89 6.66
C ALA A 97 -1.93 0.04 7.71
N ALA A 98 -2.89 0.63 8.43
CA ALA A 98 -3.71 -0.05 9.42
C ALA A 98 -4.59 -1.16 8.81
N VAL A 99 -5.23 -0.90 7.67
CA VAL A 99 -6.03 -1.91 6.95
C VAL A 99 -5.14 -3.06 6.51
N ARG A 100 -3.97 -2.77 5.92
CA ARG A 100 -3.00 -3.81 5.55
C ARG A 100 -2.57 -4.64 6.76
N ALA A 101 -2.26 -4.00 7.89
CA ALA A 101 -1.89 -4.70 9.12
C ALA A 101 -3.03 -5.61 9.62
N LYS A 102 -4.29 -5.15 9.59
CA LYS A 102 -5.47 -5.97 9.95
C LYS A 102 -5.68 -7.16 9.02
N GLU A 103 -5.50 -6.94 7.72
CA GLU A 103 -5.57 -8.00 6.72
C GLU A 103 -4.42 -9.00 6.84
N GLY A 104 -3.45 -8.76 7.73
CA GLY A 104 -2.31 -9.65 7.94
C GLY A 104 -1.22 -9.43 6.91
N GLY A 105 -1.28 -8.30 6.21
CA GLY A 105 -0.28 -7.80 5.29
C GLY A 105 0.08 -8.78 4.19
N ARG A 106 1.34 -8.73 3.78
CA ARG A 106 1.89 -9.65 2.81
C ARG A 106 2.12 -11.03 3.41
N TRP A 107 2.34 -11.13 4.71
CA TRP A 107 2.52 -12.42 5.39
C TRP A 107 1.34 -13.37 5.17
N ARG A 108 0.08 -12.92 5.33
CA ARG A 108 -1.08 -13.77 5.04
C ARG A 108 -1.19 -14.13 3.55
N TYR A 109 -0.87 -13.20 2.66
CA TYR A 109 -0.82 -13.48 1.22
C TYR A 109 0.22 -14.55 0.89
N ASP A 110 1.46 -14.40 1.37
CA ASP A 110 2.55 -15.35 1.14
C ASP A 110 2.23 -16.71 1.78
N PHE A 111 1.64 -16.72 2.97
CA PHE A 111 1.19 -17.95 3.64
C PHE A 111 0.09 -18.66 2.84
N MET A 112 -0.97 -17.95 2.41
CA MET A 112 -2.05 -18.54 1.63
C MET A 112 -1.58 -19.04 0.28
N THR A 113 -0.78 -18.25 -0.43
CA THR A 113 -0.26 -18.63 -1.75
C THR A 113 0.72 -19.80 -1.66
N MET A 114 1.59 -19.84 -0.65
CA MET A 114 2.47 -20.97 -0.40
C MET A 114 1.66 -22.25 -0.14
N ASN A 115 0.71 -22.22 0.79
CA ASN A 115 -0.13 -23.38 1.10
C ASN A 115 -0.94 -23.85 -0.12
N PHE A 116 -1.47 -22.91 -0.92
CA PHE A 116 -2.19 -23.26 -2.15
C PHE A 116 -1.28 -23.95 -3.17
N THR A 117 -0.10 -23.40 -3.43
CA THR A 117 0.86 -24.01 -4.39
C THR A 117 1.31 -25.39 -3.93
N LEU A 118 1.59 -25.55 -2.63
CA LEU A 118 1.92 -26.84 -2.04
C LEU A 118 0.74 -27.82 -2.13
N GLY A 119 -0.48 -27.37 -1.86
CA GLY A 119 -1.69 -28.17 -2.00
C GLY A 119 -1.90 -28.69 -3.42
N VAL A 120 -1.71 -27.84 -4.43
CA VAL A 120 -1.76 -28.23 -5.86
C VAL A 120 -0.68 -29.25 -6.19
N GLY A 121 0.55 -29.03 -5.70
CA GLY A 121 1.66 -29.96 -5.87
C GLY A 121 1.37 -31.34 -5.29
N VAL A 122 0.97 -31.38 -4.01
CA VAL A 122 0.63 -32.61 -3.30
C VAL A 122 -0.52 -33.34 -3.99
N ALA A 123 -1.61 -32.64 -4.34
CA ALA A 123 -2.73 -33.24 -5.06
C ALA A 123 -2.31 -33.82 -6.42
N SER A 124 -1.45 -33.12 -7.16
CA SER A 124 -0.92 -33.59 -8.46
C SER A 124 0.00 -34.80 -8.31
N GLY A 125 0.84 -34.84 -7.28
CA GLY A 125 1.68 -35.99 -6.94
C GLY A 125 0.85 -37.21 -6.54
N PHE A 126 -0.16 -37.02 -5.69
CA PHE A 126 -1.09 -38.09 -5.32
C PHE A 126 -1.93 -38.58 -6.50
N ALA A 127 -2.38 -37.69 -7.38
CA ALA A 127 -3.06 -38.07 -8.62
C ALA A 127 -2.12 -38.87 -9.54
N GLY A 128 -0.86 -38.45 -9.66
CA GLY A 128 0.19 -39.19 -10.38
C GLY A 128 0.41 -40.59 -9.82
N LEU A 129 0.44 -40.75 -8.49
CA LEU A 129 0.60 -42.07 -7.85
C LEU A 129 -0.66 -42.93 -7.99
N SER A 130 -1.83 -42.41 -7.66
CA SER A 130 -3.08 -43.18 -7.57
C SER A 130 -3.63 -43.51 -8.95
N ILE A 131 -3.80 -42.51 -9.81
CA ILE A 131 -4.39 -42.65 -11.14
C ILE A 131 -3.32 -43.13 -12.14
N GLY A 132 -2.09 -42.62 -12.05
CA GLY A 132 -1.00 -43.03 -12.93
C GLY A 132 -0.64 -44.51 -12.77
N ARG A 133 -0.61 -45.05 -11.55
CA ARG A 133 -0.46 -46.51 -11.34
C ARG A 133 -1.67 -47.29 -11.86
N GLY A 134 -2.89 -46.78 -11.72
CA GLY A 134 -4.08 -47.46 -12.25
C GLY A 134 -4.07 -47.57 -13.77
N ARG A 135 -3.64 -46.51 -14.47
CA ARG A 135 -3.76 -46.38 -15.92
C ARG A 135 -2.50 -46.73 -16.70
N TRP A 136 -1.31 -46.56 -16.14
CA TRP A 136 -0.06 -46.74 -16.89
C TRP A 136 0.69 -48.01 -16.44
N ALA A 137 0.83 -48.96 -17.37
CA ALA A 137 1.47 -50.25 -17.12
C ALA A 137 2.95 -50.11 -16.68
N TRP A 138 3.66 -49.11 -17.19
CA TRP A 138 5.04 -48.83 -16.80
C TRP A 138 5.17 -48.46 -15.32
N MET A 139 4.30 -47.59 -14.81
CA MET A 139 4.30 -47.18 -13.38
C MET A 139 3.93 -48.32 -12.44
N ARG A 140 3.15 -49.31 -12.90
CA ARG A 140 2.89 -50.55 -12.15
C ARG A 140 4.12 -51.43 -12.04
N ARG A 141 4.86 -51.59 -13.13
CA ARG A 141 6.04 -52.47 -13.20
C ARG A 141 7.28 -51.86 -12.52
N HIS A 142 7.35 -50.53 -12.40
CA HIS A 142 8.48 -49.83 -11.79
C HIS A 142 8.01 -48.96 -10.60
N PRO A 143 7.91 -49.53 -9.38
CA PRO A 143 7.37 -48.81 -8.22
C PRO A 143 8.23 -47.62 -7.80
N VAL A 144 9.56 -47.75 -7.84
CA VAL A 144 10.48 -46.65 -7.53
C VAL A 144 10.39 -45.52 -8.58
N GLY A 145 10.33 -45.89 -9.87
CA GLY A 145 10.14 -44.93 -10.96
C GLY A 145 8.79 -44.21 -10.89
N SER A 146 7.74 -44.89 -10.45
CA SER A 146 6.42 -44.30 -10.22
C SER A 146 6.45 -43.23 -9.12
N ILE A 147 7.19 -43.47 -8.04
CA ILE A 147 7.39 -42.50 -6.95
C ILE A 147 8.17 -41.30 -7.47
N ALA A 148 9.26 -41.54 -8.20
CA ALA A 148 10.08 -40.47 -8.78
C ALA A 148 9.28 -39.56 -9.74
N VAL A 149 8.49 -40.15 -10.66
CA VAL A 149 7.63 -39.39 -11.58
C VAL A 149 6.58 -38.59 -10.81
N SER A 150 6.01 -39.14 -9.75
CA SER A 150 4.97 -38.44 -8.98
C SER A 150 5.52 -37.33 -8.08
N LEU A 151 6.75 -37.50 -7.58
CA LEU A 151 7.50 -36.42 -6.93
C LEU A 151 7.82 -35.31 -7.94
N LEU A 152 8.22 -35.68 -9.16
CA LEU A 152 8.48 -34.71 -10.21
C LEU A 152 7.21 -33.94 -10.60
N THR A 153 6.06 -34.61 -10.77
CA THR A 153 4.79 -33.93 -11.05
C THR A 153 4.37 -33.01 -9.91
N CYS A 154 4.60 -33.40 -8.65
CA CYS A 154 4.39 -32.53 -7.49
C CYS A 154 5.23 -31.24 -7.57
N VAL A 155 6.54 -31.37 -7.82
CA VAL A 155 7.46 -30.22 -7.93
C VAL A 155 7.06 -29.32 -9.10
N VAL A 156 6.82 -29.89 -10.29
CA VAL A 156 6.45 -29.13 -11.49
C VAL A 156 5.12 -28.40 -11.28
N ALA A 157 4.11 -29.07 -10.73
CA ALA A 157 2.81 -28.46 -10.45
C ALA A 157 2.92 -27.33 -9.42
N THR A 158 3.75 -27.49 -8.38
CA THR A 158 4.00 -26.43 -7.39
C THR A 158 4.64 -25.20 -8.03
N VAL A 159 5.67 -25.40 -8.87
CA VAL A 159 6.35 -24.32 -9.59
C VAL A 159 5.40 -23.64 -10.58
N ALA A 160 4.65 -24.42 -11.36
CA ALA A 160 3.67 -23.90 -12.32
C ALA A 160 2.58 -23.09 -11.61
N ALA A 161 2.02 -23.60 -10.51
CA ALA A 161 1.03 -22.88 -9.71
C ALA A 161 1.58 -21.56 -9.17
N ARG A 162 2.83 -21.54 -8.70
CA ARG A 162 3.48 -20.31 -8.23
C ARG A 162 3.63 -19.28 -9.36
N GLN A 163 3.99 -19.72 -10.56
CA GLN A 163 4.08 -18.81 -11.71
C GLN A 163 2.71 -18.33 -12.17
N ALA A 164 1.70 -19.20 -12.16
CA ALA A 164 0.32 -18.84 -12.47
C ALA A 164 -0.22 -17.76 -11.50
N ILE A 165 -0.01 -17.91 -10.19
CA ILE A 165 -0.40 -16.89 -9.19
C ILE A 165 0.25 -15.53 -9.47
N ARG A 166 1.54 -15.53 -9.85
CA ARG A 166 2.26 -14.31 -10.22
C ARG A 166 1.69 -13.69 -11.49
N ALA A 167 1.47 -14.51 -12.53
CA ALA A 167 0.91 -14.06 -13.80
C ALA A 167 -0.51 -13.51 -13.67
N LEU A 168 -1.32 -14.09 -12.77
CA LEU A 168 -2.69 -13.64 -12.48
C LEU A 168 -2.74 -12.36 -11.62
N GLY A 169 -1.61 -11.85 -11.13
CA GLY A 169 -1.56 -10.58 -10.40
C GLY A 169 -2.32 -10.58 -9.07
N ILE A 170 -2.52 -11.75 -8.42
CA ILE A 170 -3.33 -11.88 -7.20
C ILE A 170 -2.82 -10.96 -6.07
N GLY A 171 -1.50 -10.74 -5.99
CA GLY A 171 -0.89 -9.79 -5.05
C GLY A 171 -1.32 -8.34 -5.30
N VAL A 172 -1.46 -7.93 -6.57
CA VAL A 172 -1.94 -6.59 -6.95
C VAL A 172 -3.41 -6.43 -6.55
N VAL A 173 -4.23 -7.44 -6.81
CA VAL A 173 -5.66 -7.43 -6.42
C VAL A 173 -5.82 -7.31 -4.90
N THR A 174 -4.97 -8.01 -4.13
CA THR A 174 -5.00 -7.94 -2.67
C THR A 174 -4.60 -6.54 -2.18
N ALA A 175 -3.58 -5.93 -2.78
CA ALA A 175 -3.17 -4.56 -2.48
C ALA A 175 -4.27 -3.54 -2.83
N GLN A 176 -4.91 -3.67 -4.00
CA GLN A 176 -6.05 -2.84 -4.41
C GLN A 176 -7.24 -2.97 -3.46
N LYS A 177 -7.55 -4.20 -3.00
CA LYS A 177 -8.62 -4.41 -2.01
C LYS A 177 -8.33 -3.69 -0.69
N SER A 178 -7.07 -3.70 -0.24
CA SER A 178 -6.66 -2.96 0.96
C SER A 178 -6.79 -1.44 0.77
N HIS A 179 -6.43 -0.94 -0.42
CA HIS A 179 -6.55 0.46 -0.83
C HIS A 179 -8.01 0.93 -0.80
N LYS A 180 -8.88 0.21 -1.50
CA LYS A 180 -10.32 0.46 -1.52
C LYS A 180 -10.95 0.49 -0.13
N LYS A 181 -10.57 -0.46 0.73
CA LYS A 181 -11.05 -0.50 2.12
C LYS A 181 -10.59 0.71 2.93
N ALA A 182 -9.35 1.17 2.73
CA ALA A 182 -8.85 2.37 3.38
C ALA A 182 -9.61 3.62 2.91
N LEU A 183 -9.84 3.76 1.59
CA LEU A 183 -10.65 4.84 1.03
C LEU A 183 -12.06 4.87 1.61
N THR A 184 -12.74 3.71 1.71
CA THR A 184 -14.08 3.65 2.31
C THR A 184 -14.12 4.02 3.78
N LYS A 185 -12.99 3.94 4.49
CA LYS A 185 -12.88 4.26 5.93
C LYS A 185 -12.44 5.70 6.20
N LEU A 186 -12.04 6.46 5.17
CA LEU A 186 -11.74 7.88 5.32
C LEU A 186 -12.99 8.66 5.75
N ASP A 187 -14.14 8.29 5.19
CA ASP A 187 -15.45 8.83 5.58
C ASP A 187 -15.45 10.38 5.62
N CYS A 188 -14.84 11.02 4.63
CA CYS A 188 -14.77 12.47 4.53
C CYS A 188 -14.54 12.89 3.08
N VAL A 189 -15.39 13.79 2.57
CA VAL A 189 -15.31 14.28 1.18
C VAL A 189 -13.99 15.01 0.94
N ASP A 190 -13.64 15.94 1.82
CA ASP A 190 -12.41 16.73 1.71
C ASP A 190 -11.15 15.86 1.79
N CYS A 191 -11.11 14.83 2.64
CA CYS A 191 -10.00 13.87 2.65
C CYS A 191 -9.87 13.11 1.32
N LEU A 192 -11.00 12.73 0.70
CA LEU A 192 -10.99 12.06 -0.59
C LEU A 192 -10.53 12.99 -1.71
N ASP A 193 -10.95 14.25 -1.68
CA ASP A 193 -10.51 15.26 -2.65
C ASP A 193 -9.01 15.55 -2.50
N ASP A 194 -8.49 15.58 -1.27
CA ASP A 194 -7.06 15.68 -0.99
C ASP A 194 -6.26 14.50 -1.58
N VAL A 195 -6.74 13.27 -1.37
CA VAL A 195 -6.12 12.06 -1.95
C VAL A 195 -6.19 12.11 -3.47
N ASN A 196 -7.30 12.53 -4.06
CA ASN A 196 -7.45 12.61 -5.51
C ASN A 196 -6.48 13.64 -6.12
N ARG A 197 -6.34 14.81 -5.50
CA ARG A 197 -5.38 15.84 -5.92
C ARG A 197 -3.94 15.34 -5.83
N TYR A 198 -3.58 14.68 -4.72
CA TYR A 198 -2.26 14.08 -4.55
C TYR A 198 -1.97 13.03 -5.64
N THR A 199 -2.92 12.13 -5.90
CA THR A 199 -2.78 11.09 -6.92
C THR A 199 -2.68 11.69 -8.33
N ALA A 200 -3.44 12.74 -8.63
CA ALA A 200 -3.34 13.44 -9.91
C ALA A 200 -1.95 14.08 -10.12
N GLN A 201 -1.39 14.68 -9.07
CA GLN A 201 -0.02 15.23 -9.12
C GLN A 201 1.00 14.11 -9.37
N GLN A 202 0.88 12.96 -8.70
CA GLN A 202 1.76 11.82 -8.94
C GLN A 202 1.68 11.29 -10.38
N VAL A 203 0.50 11.28 -10.99
CA VAL A 203 0.34 10.94 -12.41
C VAL A 203 1.07 11.94 -13.30
N GLU A 204 0.98 13.23 -13.00
CA GLU A 204 1.68 14.26 -13.75
C GLU A 204 3.21 14.14 -13.60
N ASP A 205 3.69 13.90 -12.39
CA ASP A 205 5.12 13.70 -12.11
C ASP A 205 5.66 12.46 -12.84
N LEU A 206 4.91 11.35 -12.85
CA LEU A 206 5.27 10.14 -13.59
C LEU A 206 5.28 10.36 -15.11
N ARG A 207 4.37 11.19 -15.65
CA ARG A 207 4.35 11.53 -17.08
C ARG A 207 5.56 12.37 -17.49
N LYS A 208 6.09 13.19 -16.56
CA LYS A 208 7.31 13.99 -16.75
C LYS A 208 8.59 13.22 -16.41
N GLN A 209 8.47 11.99 -15.92
CA GLN A 209 9.64 11.22 -15.48
C GLN A 209 10.47 10.77 -16.69
N GLU A 210 11.64 11.37 -16.82
CA GLU A 210 12.62 10.98 -17.83
C GLU A 210 13.54 9.87 -17.31
N ILE A 211 14.12 9.11 -18.25
CA ILE A 211 15.12 8.09 -17.91
C ILE A 211 16.35 8.82 -17.37
N PRO A 212 16.83 8.49 -16.15
CA PRO A 212 18.02 9.12 -15.60
C PRO A 212 19.22 8.92 -16.54
N GLN A 213 19.70 10.00 -17.17
CA GLN A 213 20.90 9.99 -17.98
C GLN A 213 21.98 10.82 -17.28
N GLN A 214 23.15 10.21 -17.08
CA GLN A 214 24.32 10.94 -16.65
C GLN A 214 25.04 11.52 -17.87
N PRO A 215 25.48 12.79 -17.84
CA PRO A 215 26.25 13.37 -18.93
C PRO A 215 27.46 12.50 -19.27
N GLY A 216 27.63 12.16 -20.55
CA GLY A 216 28.77 11.37 -21.05
C GLY A 216 28.61 9.84 -21.02
N MET A 217 27.50 9.31 -20.50
CA MET A 217 27.20 7.88 -20.59
C MET A 217 26.51 7.54 -21.93
N PRO A 218 26.75 6.34 -22.51
CA PRO A 218 26.04 5.90 -23.69
C PRO A 218 24.53 5.81 -23.41
N PRO A 219 23.68 5.99 -24.43
CA PRO A 219 22.24 5.88 -24.26
C PRO A 219 21.88 4.50 -23.70
N PRO A 220 20.86 4.42 -22.83
CA PRO A 220 20.45 3.16 -22.25
C PRO A 220 19.98 2.18 -23.34
N PRO A 221 20.18 0.86 -23.17
CA PRO A 221 19.73 -0.14 -24.13
C PRO A 221 18.23 0.00 -24.45
N GLU A 222 17.82 -0.18 -25.71
CA GLU A 222 16.41 -0.04 -26.11
C GLU A 222 15.45 -0.93 -25.30
N GLU A 223 15.90 -2.12 -24.91
CA GLU A 223 15.09 -3.01 -24.06
C GLU A 223 14.82 -2.39 -22.69
N PHE A 224 15.79 -1.68 -22.13
CA PHE A 224 15.62 -0.99 -20.86
C PHE A 224 14.63 0.17 -21.02
N VAL A 225 14.77 0.97 -22.08
CA VAL A 225 13.84 2.07 -22.42
C VAL A 225 12.41 1.55 -22.54
N LYS A 226 12.20 0.51 -23.37
CA LYS A 226 10.87 -0.11 -23.56
C LYS A 226 10.30 -0.68 -22.27
N ARG A 227 11.13 -1.24 -21.38
CA ARG A 227 10.68 -1.74 -20.06
C ARG A 227 10.33 -0.61 -19.12
N PHE A 228 11.12 0.47 -19.10
CA PHE A 228 10.86 1.66 -18.30
C PHE A 228 9.53 2.29 -18.71
N GLU A 229 9.34 2.58 -19.99
CA GLU A 229 8.09 3.17 -20.52
C GLU A 229 6.86 2.32 -20.18
N ARG A 230 6.92 1.00 -20.40
CA ARG A 230 5.83 0.09 -20.03
C ARG A 230 5.56 0.10 -18.52
N GLY A 231 6.62 0.18 -17.71
CA GLY A 231 6.53 0.28 -16.25
C GLY A 231 5.81 1.55 -15.82
N THR A 232 6.23 2.69 -16.36
CA THR A 232 5.62 4.01 -16.10
C THR A 232 4.16 4.04 -16.54
N GLN A 233 3.85 3.55 -17.75
CA GLN A 233 2.47 3.46 -18.24
C GLN A 233 1.58 2.58 -17.35
N LEU A 234 2.11 1.47 -16.85
CA LEU A 234 1.37 0.59 -15.95
C LEU A 234 1.13 1.26 -14.59
N GLN A 235 2.11 1.99 -14.05
CA GLN A 235 1.94 2.77 -12.83
C GLN A 235 0.88 3.86 -12.99
N ILE A 236 0.91 4.62 -14.09
CA ILE A 236 -0.10 5.64 -14.41
C ILE A 236 -1.49 5.02 -14.45
N LYS A 237 -1.67 3.90 -15.17
CA LYS A 237 -2.97 3.21 -15.24
C LYS A 237 -3.49 2.76 -13.87
N LEU A 238 -2.59 2.31 -12.98
CA LEU A 238 -2.98 1.93 -11.62
C LEU A 238 -3.47 3.14 -10.82
N LEU A 239 -2.77 4.27 -10.91
CA LEU A 239 -3.19 5.51 -10.24
C LEU A 239 -4.51 6.05 -10.80
N GLU A 240 -4.73 5.97 -12.11
CA GLU A 240 -6.00 6.36 -12.74
C GLU A 240 -7.17 5.49 -12.26
N VAL A 241 -6.94 4.19 -12.04
CA VAL A 241 -7.94 3.29 -11.41
C VAL A 241 -8.21 3.72 -9.97
N ASP A 242 -7.17 4.05 -9.20
CA ASP A 242 -7.32 4.52 -7.82
C ASP A 242 -8.12 5.83 -7.76
N MET A 243 -7.93 6.75 -8.71
CA MET A 243 -8.73 7.98 -8.82
C MET A 243 -10.21 7.69 -9.09
N GLU A 244 -10.53 6.70 -9.94
CA GLU A 244 -11.92 6.29 -10.16
C GLU A 244 -12.52 5.64 -8.89
N GLU A 245 -11.74 4.89 -8.12
CA GLU A 245 -12.19 4.39 -6.82
C GLU A 245 -12.50 5.52 -5.84
N VAL A 246 -11.66 6.56 -5.79
CA VAL A 246 -11.90 7.76 -4.99
C VAL A 246 -13.20 8.44 -5.43
N ARG A 247 -13.43 8.58 -6.75
CA ARG A 247 -14.67 9.17 -7.28
C ARG A 247 -15.90 8.38 -6.88
N VAL A 248 -15.84 7.04 -6.94
CA VAL A 248 -16.95 6.17 -6.52
C VAL A 248 -17.17 6.25 -5.00
N ALA A 249 -16.11 6.31 -4.20
CA ALA A 249 -16.21 6.47 -2.75
C ALA A 249 -16.83 7.82 -2.38
N ARG A 250 -16.39 8.90 -3.04
CA ARG A 250 -16.90 10.26 -2.85
C ARG A 250 -18.40 10.34 -3.13
N LYS A 251 -18.89 9.73 -4.21
CA LYS A 251 -20.33 9.71 -4.54
C LYS A 251 -21.22 9.07 -3.46
N ARG A 252 -20.65 8.17 -2.65
CA ARG A 252 -21.39 7.51 -1.56
C ARG A 252 -21.42 8.35 -0.29
N LEU A 253 -20.51 9.30 -0.19
CA LEU A 253 -20.43 10.25 0.91
C LEU A 253 -21.29 11.46 0.53
N ALA A 254 -22.25 11.80 1.39
CA ALA A 254 -22.86 13.13 1.38
C ALA A 254 -21.80 14.18 1.77
N SER A 255 -22.20 15.39 2.17
CA SER A 255 -21.32 16.43 2.75
C SER A 255 -20.77 16.07 4.14
N HIS A 256 -20.32 14.83 4.34
CA HIS A 256 -19.71 14.39 5.59
C HIS A 256 -18.24 14.83 5.67
N PHE A 257 -17.90 15.43 6.80
CA PHE A 257 -16.56 15.94 7.09
C PHE A 257 -16.01 15.30 8.37
N CYS A 258 -14.72 14.95 8.33
CA CYS A 258 -13.99 14.58 9.54
C CYS A 258 -13.79 15.79 10.46
N ASP A 259 -13.41 15.55 11.71
CA ASP A 259 -13.26 16.59 12.73
C ASP A 259 -12.31 17.72 12.27
N VAL A 260 -11.22 17.38 11.58
CA VAL A 260 -10.27 18.37 11.07
C VAL A 260 -10.87 19.25 9.98
N HIS A 261 -11.43 18.65 8.93
CA HIS A 261 -12.00 19.44 7.83
C HIS A 261 -13.26 20.20 8.26
N ARG A 262 -14.04 19.66 9.21
CA ARG A 262 -15.16 20.38 9.82
C ARG A 262 -14.67 21.58 10.65
N GLY A 263 -13.72 21.33 11.55
CA GLY A 263 -13.17 22.37 12.44
C GLY A 263 -12.50 23.51 11.67
N LEU A 264 -11.75 23.20 10.60
CA LEU A 264 -11.14 24.21 9.72
C LEU A 264 -12.16 25.03 8.91
N ARG A 265 -13.38 24.53 8.72
CA ARG A 265 -14.47 25.26 8.06
C ARG A 265 -15.26 26.12 9.05
N GLU A 266 -15.42 25.64 10.29
CA GLU A 266 -16.20 26.29 11.33
C GLU A 266 -15.42 27.37 12.11
N SER A 267 -14.08 27.24 12.21
CA SER A 267 -13.26 28.19 12.97
C SER A 267 -11.85 28.35 12.41
N GLU A 268 -11.44 29.60 12.15
CA GLU A 268 -10.05 29.90 11.79
C GLU A 268 -9.05 29.58 12.91
N SER A 269 -9.51 29.56 14.17
CA SER A 269 -8.69 29.22 15.34
C SER A 269 -8.55 27.71 15.59
N TYR A 270 -9.23 26.87 14.81
CA TYR A 270 -9.15 25.42 14.98
C TYR A 270 -7.73 24.89 14.75
N ALA A 271 -7.01 25.44 13.77
CA ALA A 271 -5.66 25.01 13.45
C ALA A 271 -4.66 25.20 14.60
N THR A 272 -4.88 26.19 15.47
CA THR A 272 -4.00 26.48 16.61
C THR A 272 -4.40 25.72 17.89
N SER A 273 -5.64 25.26 17.98
CA SER A 273 -6.17 24.54 19.14
C SER A 273 -6.18 23.03 18.98
N SER A 274 -6.17 22.54 17.73
CA SER A 274 -6.13 21.12 17.40
C SER A 274 -4.79 20.48 17.78
N THR A 275 -4.84 19.30 18.38
CA THR A 275 -3.64 18.47 18.63
C THR A 275 -3.25 17.65 17.40
N LEU A 276 -4.11 17.52 16.40
CA LEU A 276 -3.85 16.73 15.19
C LEU A 276 -2.87 17.44 14.24
N PRO A 277 -2.06 16.69 13.47
CA PRO A 277 -1.18 17.29 12.47
C PRO A 277 -2.01 17.94 11.37
N ILE A 278 -2.01 19.28 11.35
CA ILE A 278 -2.63 20.14 10.34
C ILE A 278 -1.50 20.87 9.64
N LEU A 279 -1.45 20.77 8.32
CA LEU A 279 -0.44 21.46 7.51
C LEU A 279 -0.96 22.84 7.10
N PRO A 280 -0.07 23.82 6.85
CA PRO A 280 -0.48 25.13 6.34
C PRO A 280 -1.35 25.03 5.09
N ALA A 281 -1.02 24.10 4.19
CA ALA A 281 -1.78 23.84 2.97
C ALA A 281 -3.20 23.32 3.21
N ASP A 282 -3.52 22.75 4.39
CA ASP A 282 -4.88 22.36 4.75
C ASP A 282 -5.73 23.58 5.14
N ILE A 283 -5.11 24.57 5.78
CA ILE A 283 -5.76 25.83 6.17
C ILE A 283 -6.10 26.64 4.93
N GLU A 284 -5.13 26.82 4.03
CA GLU A 284 -5.32 27.53 2.76
C GLU A 284 -6.41 26.88 1.91
N ARG A 285 -6.36 25.55 1.76
CA ARG A 285 -7.38 24.80 1.01
C ARG A 285 -8.77 24.89 1.62
N SER A 286 -8.88 24.89 2.95
CA SER A 286 -10.18 25.07 3.61
C SER A 286 -10.78 26.43 3.24
N LYS A 287 -9.96 27.49 3.20
CA LYS A 287 -10.39 28.84 2.81
C LYS A 287 -10.81 28.90 1.34
N GLU A 288 -10.03 28.31 0.43
CA GLU A 288 -10.36 28.25 -1.00
C GLU A 288 -11.72 27.55 -1.22
N ARG A 289 -11.94 26.40 -0.58
CA ARG A 289 -13.21 25.64 -0.70
C ARG A 289 -14.41 26.43 -0.19
N LEU A 290 -14.26 27.14 0.94
CA LEU A 290 -15.33 28.00 1.45
C LEU A 290 -15.66 29.13 0.48
N GLN A 291 -14.66 29.71 -0.19
CA GLN A 291 -14.86 30.75 -1.20
C GLN A 291 -15.55 30.20 -2.46
N GLU A 292 -15.15 29.01 -2.93
CA GLU A 292 -15.79 28.31 -4.05
C GLU A 292 -17.27 28.00 -3.74
N GLU A 293 -17.57 27.48 -2.54
CA GLU A 293 -18.93 27.16 -2.10
C GLU A 293 -19.80 28.43 -1.99
N GLN A 294 -19.26 29.53 -1.47
CA GLN A 294 -19.97 30.82 -1.40
C GLN A 294 -20.23 31.39 -2.80
N ALA A 295 -19.28 31.28 -3.72
CA ALA A 295 -19.42 31.73 -5.10
C ALA A 295 -20.50 30.94 -5.87
N GLU A 296 -20.58 29.61 -5.66
CA GLU A 296 -21.62 28.75 -6.25
C GLU A 296 -23.03 29.05 -5.71
N VAL A 297 -23.16 29.51 -4.47
CA VAL A 297 -24.44 29.93 -3.87
C VAL A 297 -24.89 31.27 -4.43
N THR A 298 -23.98 32.20 -4.72
CA THR A 298 -24.33 33.50 -5.32
C THR A 298 -24.62 33.46 -6.82
N THR A 299 -24.28 32.37 -7.51
CA THR A 299 -24.47 32.21 -8.96
C THR A 299 -25.68 31.34 -9.33
N LYS A 300 -26.42 30.83 -8.34
CA LYS A 300 -27.70 30.11 -8.49
C LYS A 300 -28.86 30.98 -8.01
#